data_AF-A0A6P5NBE1-F1
#
_entry.id   AF-A0A6P5NBE1-F1
#
_cell.length_a   1.000
_cell.length_b   1.000
_cell.length_c   1.000
_cell.angle_alpha   90.00
_cell.angle_beta   90.00
_cell.angle_gamma   90.00
#
_symmetry.space_group_name_H-M   'P 1'
#
loop_
_entity.id
_entity.type
_entity.pdbx_description
1 polymer ?
#
loop_
_entity_poly.entity_id
_entity_poly.type
_entity_poly.pdbx_seq_one_letter_code
_entity_poly.pdbx_strand_id
1 'polypeptide(L)'
;MMKSESCEETLMKLRKIIVSLQNEIDKRDHKLFEMECKHSDTLDCLQKLIMRLTEKINYKERCLLEMECKYNEALSMVEKLKNDKDEPREGCCNGILYSDLPQMKDMVVDSNHNMECLKEEHGKITKQLEESKALNELQQKNFIEEIQKLRRELHNQSDVESDEGSAGNLNTAITTFQNQLKDKMEYLERVENLNSFLVVKEQEYKQELLDARKESINSLQDMFCSRSQLGIKRLGELDPKPFRDSCSQKYSNEPWQEISAMLCSSWEDNLKNSAWHPFKITEVNGVLQKIIDENDEKLKLLRDEHGEVVYKAVTDALMEIEEYNSSGRYTVPEIWNWKEGRRATLKEIIQYIIRQLKAHKRKRKV
;
A
#
# COMPACT_ATOMS: atom_id res chain seq x y z
N MET A 1 -25.07 20.25 -81.31
CA MET A 1 -24.62 18.89 -80.94
C MET A 1 -23.26 18.87 -80.25
N MET A 2 -22.18 19.39 -80.84
CA MET A 2 -20.82 19.28 -80.24
C MET A 2 -20.63 19.81 -78.81
N LYS A 3 -21.38 20.80 -78.34
CA LYS A 3 -21.28 21.30 -76.95
C LYS A 3 -21.91 20.38 -75.90
N SER A 4 -22.88 19.53 -76.26
CA SER A 4 -23.51 18.62 -75.28
C SER A 4 -22.66 17.37 -75.06
N GLU A 5 -22.03 16.81 -76.10
CA GLU A 5 -21.14 15.64 -76.00
C GLU A 5 -19.90 15.92 -75.11
N SER A 6 -19.31 17.11 -75.20
CA SER A 6 -18.18 17.52 -74.34
C SER A 6 -18.57 17.67 -72.86
N CYS A 7 -19.81 18.07 -72.59
CA CYS A 7 -20.36 18.18 -71.22
C CYS A 7 -20.67 16.79 -70.62
N GLU A 8 -21.16 15.87 -71.45
CA GLU A 8 -21.48 14.50 -71.04
C GLU A 8 -20.21 13.69 -70.70
N GLU A 9 -19.14 13.91 -71.46
CA GLU A 9 -17.85 13.26 -71.25
C GLU A 9 -17.14 13.75 -69.97
N THR A 10 -17.25 15.05 -69.66
CA THR A 10 -16.74 15.64 -68.40
C THR A 10 -17.55 15.16 -67.20
N LEU A 11 -18.87 15.03 -67.33
CA LEU A 11 -19.74 14.42 -66.32
C LEU A 11 -19.40 12.96 -66.04
N MET A 12 -19.09 12.16 -67.07
CA MET A 12 -18.63 10.77 -66.88
C MET A 12 -17.30 10.69 -66.11
N LYS A 13 -16.34 11.57 -66.43
CA LYS A 13 -15.05 11.63 -65.73
C LYS A 13 -15.22 12.01 -64.26
N LEU A 14 -16.06 13.01 -63.97
CA LEU A 14 -16.40 13.40 -62.60
C LEU A 14 -17.08 12.27 -61.84
N ARG A 15 -18.04 11.56 -62.44
CA ARG A 15 -18.69 10.40 -61.81
C ARG A 15 -17.69 9.30 -61.45
N LYS A 16 -16.73 8.98 -62.34
CA LYS A 16 -15.67 8.00 -62.04
C LYS A 16 -14.80 8.44 -60.85
N ILE A 17 -14.43 9.71 -60.78
CA ILE A 17 -13.63 10.25 -59.67
C ILE A 17 -14.43 10.20 -58.36
N ILE A 18 -15.70 10.60 -58.38
CA ILE A 18 -16.58 10.55 -57.21
C ILE A 18 -16.71 9.11 -56.68
N VAL A 19 -16.95 8.14 -57.56
CA VAL A 19 -17.03 6.71 -57.15
C VAL A 19 -15.69 6.22 -56.59
N SER A 20 -14.56 6.63 -57.18
CA SER A 20 -13.24 6.28 -56.67
C SER A 20 -12.98 6.86 -55.28
N LEU A 21 -13.34 8.13 -55.06
CA LEU A 21 -13.18 8.80 -53.77
C LEU A 21 -14.13 8.21 -52.72
N GLN A 22 -15.37 7.88 -53.09
CA GLN A 22 -16.32 7.22 -52.20
C GLN A 22 -15.77 5.87 -51.71
N ASN A 23 -15.27 5.03 -52.63
CA ASN A 23 -14.65 3.76 -52.27
C ASN A 23 -13.41 3.93 -51.36
N GLU A 24 -12.68 5.03 -51.51
CA GLU A 24 -11.52 5.32 -50.66
C GLU A 24 -11.95 5.79 -49.26
N ILE A 25 -12.99 6.61 -49.16
CA ILE A 25 -13.62 7.03 -47.90
C ILE A 25 -14.13 5.80 -47.16
N ASP A 26 -14.91 4.94 -47.83
CA ASP A 26 -15.47 3.73 -47.22
C ASP A 26 -14.36 2.80 -46.69
N LYS A 27 -13.24 2.68 -47.42
CA LYS A 27 -12.06 1.92 -46.96
C LYS A 27 -11.37 2.54 -45.75
N ARG A 28 -11.29 3.88 -45.68
CA ARG A 28 -10.68 4.59 -44.55
C ARG A 28 -11.57 4.52 -43.31
N ASP A 29 -12.89 4.66 -43.48
CA ASP A 29 -13.87 4.55 -42.41
C ASP A 29 -13.88 3.14 -41.82
N HIS A 30 -13.81 2.10 -42.66
CA HIS A 30 -13.69 0.73 -42.18
C HIS A 30 -12.42 0.49 -41.35
N LYS A 31 -11.27 1.03 -41.80
CA LYS A 31 -10.01 0.95 -41.04
C LYS A 31 -10.05 1.74 -39.73
N LEU A 32 -10.72 2.90 -39.73
CA LEU A 32 -10.89 3.70 -38.52
C LEU A 32 -11.72 2.95 -37.50
N PHE A 33 -12.83 2.34 -37.92
CA PHE A 33 -13.68 1.50 -37.08
C PHE A 33 -12.92 0.29 -36.50
N GLU A 34 -12.12 -0.42 -37.30
CA GLU A 34 -11.27 -1.51 -36.79
C GLU A 34 -10.26 -1.02 -35.74
N MET A 35 -9.68 0.18 -35.93
CA MET A 35 -8.76 0.75 -34.94
C MET A 35 -9.48 1.16 -33.66
N GLU A 36 -10.69 1.72 -33.75
CA GLU A 36 -11.51 2.05 -32.59
C GLU A 36 -11.91 0.80 -31.79
N CYS A 37 -12.31 -0.28 -32.45
CA CYS A 37 -12.58 -1.56 -31.79
C CYS A 37 -11.32 -2.10 -31.08
N LYS A 38 -10.17 -2.14 -31.76
CA LYS A 38 -8.90 -2.58 -31.15
C LYS A 38 -8.49 -1.71 -29.97
N HIS A 39 -8.71 -0.40 -30.04
CA HIS A 39 -8.44 0.51 -28.94
C HIS A 39 -9.36 0.24 -27.75
N SER A 40 -10.66 0.03 -28.00
CA SER A 40 -11.64 -0.35 -26.98
C SER A 40 -11.27 -1.66 -26.28
N ASP A 41 -10.90 -2.69 -27.04
CA ASP A 41 -10.47 -3.99 -26.49
C ASP A 41 -9.20 -3.85 -25.62
N THR A 42 -8.26 -3.02 -26.07
CA THR A 42 -7.03 -2.71 -25.32
C THR A 42 -7.36 -1.99 -24.01
N LEU A 43 -8.31 -1.06 -24.04
CA LEU A 43 -8.73 -0.28 -22.88
C LEU A 43 -9.43 -1.16 -21.84
N ASP A 44 -10.27 -2.10 -22.27
CA ASP A 44 -10.90 -3.10 -21.40
C ASP A 44 -9.87 -4.06 -20.78
N CYS A 45 -8.87 -4.51 -21.55
CA CYS A 45 -7.76 -5.30 -21.03
C CYS A 45 -6.94 -4.56 -19.98
N LEU A 46 -6.66 -3.27 -20.21
CA LEU A 46 -5.95 -2.42 -19.26
C LEU A 46 -6.77 -2.19 -17.99
N GLN A 47 -8.08 -1.94 -18.09
CA GLN A 47 -8.96 -1.84 -16.94
C GLN A 47 -8.97 -3.12 -16.09
N LYS A 48 -9.08 -4.28 -16.73
CA LYS A 48 -9.01 -5.58 -16.03
C LYS A 48 -7.66 -5.81 -15.34
N LEU A 49 -6.57 -5.39 -15.97
CA LEU A 49 -5.24 -5.48 -15.37
C LEU A 49 -5.10 -4.57 -14.16
N ILE A 50 -5.55 -3.31 -14.27
CA ILE A 50 -5.55 -2.35 -13.15
C ILE A 50 -6.35 -2.92 -11.98
N MET A 51 -7.55 -3.45 -12.23
CA MET A 51 -8.39 -4.03 -11.19
C MET A 51 -7.70 -5.19 -10.46
N ARG A 52 -7.07 -6.12 -11.19
CA ARG A 52 -6.30 -7.23 -10.59
C ARG A 52 -5.09 -6.74 -9.80
N LEU A 53 -4.40 -5.71 -10.27
CA LEU A 53 -3.24 -5.14 -9.57
C LEU A 53 -3.69 -4.44 -8.28
N THR A 54 -4.79 -3.68 -8.32
CA THR A 54 -5.40 -3.05 -7.14
C THR A 54 -5.81 -4.09 -6.11
N GLU A 55 -6.47 -5.18 -6.50
CA GLU A 55 -6.81 -6.28 -5.60
C GLU A 55 -5.56 -6.92 -4.96
N LYS A 56 -4.49 -7.09 -5.74
CA LYS A 56 -3.23 -7.67 -5.24
C LYS A 56 -2.50 -6.72 -4.27
N ILE A 57 -2.57 -5.42 -4.50
CA ILE A 57 -2.04 -4.39 -3.58
C ILE A 57 -2.83 -4.42 -2.28
N ASN A 58 -4.16 -4.34 -2.36
CA ASN A 58 -5.05 -4.36 -1.19
C ASN A 58 -4.86 -5.64 -0.36
N TYR A 59 -4.68 -6.79 -1.01
CA TYR A 59 -4.39 -8.05 -0.33
C TYR A 59 -3.06 -7.99 0.43
N LYS A 60 -2.00 -7.46 -0.20
CA LYS A 60 -0.69 -7.31 0.44
C LYS A 60 -0.73 -6.35 1.63
N GLU A 61 -1.43 -5.23 1.50
CA GLU A 61 -1.64 -4.27 2.59
C GLU A 61 -2.34 -4.95 3.78
N ARG A 62 -3.35 -5.78 3.53
CA ARG A 62 -4.03 -6.55 4.58
C ARG A 62 -3.11 -7.54 5.27
N CYS A 63 -2.31 -8.28 4.51
CA CYS A 63 -1.32 -9.21 5.08
C CYS A 63 -0.22 -8.48 5.87
N LEU A 64 0.19 -7.29 5.41
CA LEU A 64 1.20 -6.49 6.10
C LEU A 64 0.68 -6.02 7.46
N LEU A 65 -0.55 -5.50 7.51
CA LEU A 65 -1.23 -5.11 8.75
C LEU A 65 -1.32 -6.28 9.73
N GLU A 66 -1.67 -7.48 9.25
CA GLU A 66 -1.78 -8.67 10.09
C GLU A 66 -0.42 -9.12 10.67
N MET A 67 0.65 -9.07 9.87
CA MET A 67 2.02 -9.30 10.33
C MET A 67 2.46 -8.27 11.36
N GLU A 68 2.10 -7.01 11.14
CA GLU A 68 2.46 -5.92 12.02
C GLU A 68 1.74 -6.04 13.37
N CYS A 69 0.47 -6.44 13.40
CA CYS A 69 -0.23 -6.78 14.66
C CYS A 69 0.52 -7.87 15.44
N LYS A 70 0.90 -8.96 14.77
CA LYS A 70 1.64 -10.08 15.41
C LYS A 70 3.02 -9.68 15.92
N TYR A 71 3.74 -8.82 15.21
CA TYR A 71 5.05 -8.32 15.63
C TYR A 71 4.95 -7.43 16.89
N ASN A 72 3.94 -6.58 16.97
CA ASN A 72 3.73 -5.70 18.11
C ASN A 72 3.28 -6.45 19.37
N GLU A 73 2.50 -7.52 19.20
CA GLU A 73 2.20 -8.45 20.30
C GLU A 73 3.47 -9.10 20.86
N ALA A 74 4.38 -9.56 20.00
CA ALA A 74 5.66 -10.16 20.41
C ALA A 74 6.59 -9.15 21.12
N LEU A 75 6.64 -7.90 20.63
CA LEU A 75 7.41 -6.82 21.26
C LEU A 75 6.91 -6.49 22.67
N SER A 76 5.59 -6.44 22.86
CA SER A 76 4.98 -6.21 24.18
C SER A 76 5.35 -7.32 25.18
N MET A 77 5.45 -8.57 24.72
CA MET A 77 5.88 -9.69 25.57
C MET A 77 7.37 -9.58 25.95
N VAL A 78 8.23 -9.18 25.02
CA VAL A 78 9.68 -8.99 25.28
C VAL A 78 9.93 -7.86 26.26
N GLU A 79 9.14 -6.78 26.17
CA GLU A 79 9.28 -5.61 27.05
C GLU A 79 8.89 -5.93 28.51
N LYS A 80 7.86 -6.76 28.72
CA LYS A 80 7.49 -7.28 30.05
C LYS A 80 8.60 -8.13 30.67
N LEU A 81 9.19 -9.05 29.90
CA LEU A 81 10.29 -9.91 30.35
C LEU A 81 11.59 -9.15 30.68
N LYS A 82 11.76 -7.95 30.11
CA LYS A 82 12.92 -7.10 30.38
C LYS A 82 12.77 -6.34 31.70
N ASN A 83 11.56 -5.90 32.03
CA ASN A 83 11.27 -5.18 33.27
C ASN A 83 11.34 -6.10 34.51
N ASP A 84 11.12 -7.40 34.37
CA ASP A 84 11.24 -8.38 35.46
C ASP A 84 12.72 -8.74 35.82
N LYS A 85 13.71 -8.28 35.04
CA LYS A 85 15.14 -8.55 35.28
C LYS A 85 15.90 -7.45 36.01
N ASP A 86 15.33 -6.24 36.11
CA ASP A 86 16.02 -5.06 36.64
C ASP A 86 15.59 -4.65 38.07
N GLU A 87 14.72 -5.43 38.74
CA GLU A 87 14.45 -5.25 40.17
C GLU A 87 15.46 -6.00 41.06
N PRO A 88 16.19 -5.33 41.97
CA PRO A 88 16.94 -6.01 43.02
C PRO A 88 15.94 -6.65 43.99
N ARG A 89 15.99 -7.99 44.08
CA ARG A 89 15.21 -8.75 45.06
C ARG A 89 15.62 -8.35 46.48
N GLU A 90 14.75 -7.63 47.17
CA GLU A 90 14.78 -7.61 48.62
C GLU A 90 13.36 -7.75 49.19
N GLY A 91 13.10 -8.95 49.73
CA GLY A 91 12.04 -9.22 50.68
C GLY A 91 10.70 -9.71 50.12
N CYS A 92 10.39 -10.98 50.41
CA CYS A 92 9.09 -11.66 50.21
C CYS A 92 8.74 -11.94 48.72
N CYS A 93 8.55 -13.18 48.24
CA CYS A 93 7.76 -14.28 48.78
C CYS A 93 8.17 -15.60 48.11
N ASN A 94 8.45 -16.64 48.89
CA ASN A 94 8.60 -18.04 48.40
C ASN A 94 7.25 -18.68 47.98
N GLY A 95 6.17 -17.91 47.85
CA GLY A 95 4.82 -18.42 47.53
C GLY A 95 4.41 -18.36 46.06
N ILE A 96 5.07 -17.56 45.23
CA ILE A 96 4.67 -17.29 43.83
C ILE A 96 5.38 -18.24 42.84
N LEU A 97 6.52 -18.83 43.24
CA LEU A 97 7.37 -19.60 42.33
C LEU A 97 6.79 -20.96 41.88
N TYR A 98 5.71 -21.44 42.50
CA TYR A 98 5.06 -22.71 42.14
C TYR A 98 3.81 -22.54 41.26
N SER A 99 3.23 -21.34 41.13
CA SER A 99 2.07 -21.08 40.26
C SER A 99 2.45 -20.74 38.81
N ASP A 100 3.65 -20.21 38.61
CA ASP A 100 4.04 -19.61 37.32
C ASP A 100 4.83 -20.58 36.43
N LEU A 101 5.35 -21.67 37.00
CA LEU A 101 6.06 -22.71 36.25
C LEU A 101 5.19 -23.41 35.18
N PRO A 102 3.90 -23.74 35.46
CA PRO A 102 2.97 -24.27 34.46
C PRO A 102 2.64 -23.25 33.36
N GLN A 103 2.37 -21.99 33.72
CA GLN A 103 2.05 -20.91 32.75
C GLN A 103 3.25 -20.59 31.85
N MET A 104 4.47 -20.64 32.40
CA MET A 104 5.70 -20.47 31.62
C MET A 104 5.95 -21.66 30.70
N LYS A 105 5.59 -22.89 31.11
CA LYS A 105 5.60 -24.07 30.24
C LYS A 105 4.58 -23.93 29.10
N ASP A 106 3.36 -23.47 29.39
CA ASP A 106 2.31 -23.28 28.40
C ASP A 106 2.69 -22.15 27.41
N MET A 107 3.28 -21.03 27.87
CA MET A 107 3.81 -19.97 27.00
C MET A 107 5.02 -20.40 26.15
N VAL A 108 5.88 -21.29 26.67
CA VAL A 108 6.99 -21.86 25.89
C VAL A 108 6.46 -22.87 24.86
N VAL A 109 5.42 -23.62 25.19
CA VAL A 109 4.70 -24.49 24.25
C VAL A 109 4.00 -23.64 23.17
N ASP A 110 3.35 -22.54 23.53
CA ASP A 110 2.70 -21.61 22.59
C ASP A 110 3.71 -20.83 21.73
N SER A 111 4.85 -20.41 22.28
CA SER A 111 5.93 -19.79 21.49
C SER A 111 6.59 -20.78 20.55
N ASN A 112 6.79 -22.03 20.98
CA ASN A 112 7.27 -23.09 20.09
C ASN A 112 6.22 -23.42 19.03
N HIS A 113 4.93 -23.43 19.37
CA HIS A 113 3.84 -23.62 18.42
C HIS A 113 3.76 -22.48 17.40
N ASN A 114 3.92 -21.22 17.82
CA ASN A 114 3.98 -20.06 16.93
C ASN A 114 5.22 -20.07 16.03
N MET A 115 6.38 -20.49 16.54
CA MET A 115 7.59 -20.71 15.74
C MET A 115 7.39 -21.84 14.72
N GLU A 116 6.69 -22.92 15.11
CA GLU A 116 6.30 -24.02 14.22
C GLU A 116 5.30 -23.54 13.16
N CYS A 117 4.32 -22.71 13.52
CA CYS A 117 3.35 -22.10 12.60
C CYS A 117 4.00 -21.12 11.63
N LEU A 118 4.96 -20.30 12.08
CA LEU A 118 5.74 -19.42 11.21
C LEU A 118 6.64 -20.23 10.27
N LYS A 119 7.23 -21.33 10.75
CA LYS A 119 7.95 -22.27 9.88
C LYS A 119 7.01 -22.93 8.87
N GLU A 120 5.78 -23.27 9.26
CA GLU A 120 4.77 -23.78 8.34
C GLU A 120 4.32 -22.72 7.33
N GLU A 121 4.10 -21.46 7.73
CA GLU A 121 3.75 -20.37 6.80
C GLU A 121 4.89 -20.04 5.85
N HIS A 122 6.12 -19.95 6.35
CA HIS A 122 7.29 -19.78 5.50
C HIS A 122 7.46 -20.98 4.56
N GLY A 123 7.18 -22.20 5.06
CA GLY A 123 7.10 -23.41 4.25
C GLY A 123 6.02 -23.34 3.17
N LYS A 124 4.82 -22.84 3.50
CA LYS A 124 3.70 -22.63 2.55
C LYS A 124 4.06 -21.59 1.49
N ILE A 125 4.68 -20.47 1.87
CA ILE A 125 5.13 -19.42 0.93
C ILE A 125 6.25 -19.96 0.03
N THR A 126 7.20 -20.69 0.60
CA THR A 126 8.28 -21.31 -0.18
C THR A 126 7.72 -22.35 -1.15
N LYS A 127 6.75 -23.15 -0.69
CA LYS A 127 6.05 -24.13 -1.53
C LYS A 127 5.18 -23.46 -2.60
N GLN A 128 4.49 -22.36 -2.32
CA GLN A 128 3.75 -21.58 -3.31
C GLN A 128 4.69 -20.92 -4.33
N LEU A 129 5.87 -20.47 -3.90
CA LEU A 129 6.90 -19.93 -4.78
C LEU A 129 7.48 -21.03 -5.68
N GLU A 130 7.72 -22.22 -5.15
CA GLU A 130 8.13 -23.40 -5.90
C GLU A 130 7.02 -23.90 -6.84
N GLU A 131 5.77 -23.93 -6.41
CA GLU A 131 4.60 -24.26 -7.23
C GLU A 131 4.40 -23.22 -8.34
N SER A 132 4.60 -21.93 -8.06
CA SER A 132 4.56 -20.87 -9.08
C SER A 132 5.71 -20.98 -10.07
N LYS A 133 6.93 -21.32 -9.61
CA LYS A 133 8.07 -21.58 -10.49
C LYS A 133 7.84 -22.83 -11.33
N ALA A 134 7.37 -23.92 -10.73
CA ALA A 134 7.01 -25.15 -11.41
C ALA A 134 5.86 -24.95 -12.40
N LEU A 135 4.88 -24.10 -12.08
CA LEU A 135 3.79 -23.73 -13.00
C LEU A 135 4.33 -22.94 -14.19
N ASN A 136 5.25 -22.00 -13.97
CA ASN A 136 5.92 -21.28 -15.06
C ASN A 136 6.78 -22.21 -15.91
N GLU A 137 7.53 -23.12 -15.30
CA GLU A 137 8.32 -24.13 -16.02
C GLU A 137 7.41 -25.10 -16.79
N LEU A 138 6.27 -25.48 -16.23
CA LEU A 138 5.26 -26.30 -16.88
C LEU A 138 4.61 -25.55 -18.05
N GLN A 139 4.29 -24.27 -17.87
CA GLN A 139 3.80 -23.43 -18.97
C GLN A 139 4.85 -23.32 -20.08
N GLN A 140 6.13 -23.11 -19.75
CA GLN A 140 7.22 -23.14 -20.73
C GLN A 140 7.31 -24.50 -21.45
N LYS A 141 7.25 -25.62 -20.71
CA LYS A 141 7.27 -26.96 -21.30
C LYS A 141 6.06 -27.20 -22.21
N ASN A 142 4.86 -26.80 -21.78
CA ASN A 142 3.64 -26.92 -22.58
C ASN A 142 3.76 -26.11 -23.88
N PHE A 143 4.28 -24.89 -23.83
CA PHE A 143 4.55 -24.10 -25.05
C PHE A 143 5.57 -24.81 -25.96
N ILE A 144 6.65 -25.36 -25.41
CA ILE A 144 7.65 -26.10 -26.18
C ILE A 144 7.05 -27.37 -26.80
N GLU A 145 6.24 -28.13 -26.07
CA GLU A 145 5.57 -29.34 -26.56
C GLU A 145 4.52 -29.03 -27.63
N GLU A 146 3.76 -27.95 -27.46
CA GLU A 146 2.79 -27.48 -28.45
C GLU A 146 3.50 -27.05 -29.75
N ILE A 147 4.64 -26.36 -29.64
CA ILE A 147 5.51 -26.07 -30.79
C ILE A 147 6.02 -27.36 -31.44
N GLN A 148 6.44 -28.37 -30.67
CA GLN A 148 6.92 -29.64 -31.21
C GLN A 148 5.80 -30.47 -31.85
N LYS A 149 4.59 -30.43 -31.30
CA LYS A 149 3.40 -31.09 -31.85
C LYS A 149 3.02 -30.46 -33.18
N LEU A 150 2.94 -29.13 -33.23
CA LEU A 150 2.73 -28.38 -34.47
C LEU A 150 3.82 -28.72 -35.49
N ARG A 151 5.08 -28.82 -35.08
CA ARG A 151 6.20 -29.21 -35.95
C ARG A 151 6.07 -30.65 -36.50
N ARG A 152 5.53 -31.60 -35.72
CA ARG A 152 5.26 -32.99 -36.15
C ARG A 152 4.06 -33.09 -37.09
N GLU A 153 2.96 -32.40 -36.79
CA GLU A 153 1.79 -32.33 -37.67
C GLU A 153 2.15 -31.73 -39.03
N LEU A 154 3.05 -30.75 -39.03
CA LEU A 154 3.63 -30.16 -40.23
C LEU A 154 4.48 -31.13 -41.05
N HIS A 155 5.31 -31.92 -40.37
CA HIS A 155 6.17 -32.92 -41.00
C HIS A 155 5.34 -34.04 -41.63
N ASN A 156 4.26 -34.46 -40.99
CA ASN A 156 3.34 -35.45 -41.54
C ASN A 156 2.53 -34.91 -42.73
N GLN A 157 2.34 -33.59 -42.83
CA GLN A 157 1.75 -32.94 -44.01
C GLN A 157 2.76 -32.77 -45.16
N SER A 158 4.06 -32.99 -44.93
CA SER A 158 5.10 -32.94 -45.98
C SER A 158 5.27 -34.25 -46.77
N ASP A 159 4.66 -35.35 -46.32
CA ASP A 159 4.69 -36.66 -47.00
C ASP A 159 3.49 -36.89 -47.95
N VAL A 160 2.57 -35.93 -48.07
CA VAL A 160 1.51 -35.96 -49.09
C VAL A 160 1.93 -35.08 -50.27
N GLU A 161 2.64 -35.74 -51.18
CA GLU A 161 2.87 -35.41 -52.60
C GLU A 161 2.84 -33.93 -53.05
N SER A 162 4.02 -33.48 -53.48
CA SER A 162 4.24 -32.81 -54.78
C SER A 162 3.64 -31.40 -54.98
N ASP A 163 4.30 -30.37 -54.44
CA ASP A 163 4.59 -29.15 -55.21
C ASP A 163 5.68 -28.32 -54.52
N GLU A 164 6.82 -28.09 -55.19
CA GLU A 164 8.02 -27.44 -54.63
C GLU A 164 7.79 -25.98 -54.16
N GLY A 165 6.61 -25.40 -54.39
CA GLY A 165 6.25 -24.04 -53.97
C GLY A 165 5.67 -23.91 -52.55
N SER A 166 5.12 -24.97 -51.95
CA SER A 166 4.33 -24.87 -50.70
C SER A 166 5.16 -25.09 -49.42
N ALA A 167 6.08 -26.06 -49.42
CA ALA A 167 6.93 -26.38 -48.27
C ALA A 167 7.90 -25.25 -47.89
N GLY A 168 8.39 -24.49 -48.88
CA GLY A 168 9.22 -23.30 -48.66
C GLY A 168 8.49 -22.19 -47.91
N ASN A 169 7.19 -22.00 -48.18
CA ASN A 169 6.37 -20.95 -47.57
C ASN A 169 6.11 -21.24 -46.08
N LEU A 170 5.90 -22.51 -45.75
CA LEU A 170 5.63 -22.97 -44.39
C LEU A 170 6.87 -22.91 -43.48
N ASN A 171 8.03 -23.30 -44.01
CA ASN A 171 9.30 -23.20 -43.29
C ASN A 171 9.69 -21.72 -43.03
N THR A 172 9.32 -20.83 -43.96
CA THR A 172 9.48 -19.38 -43.81
C THR A 172 8.55 -18.82 -42.73
N ALA A 173 7.31 -19.32 -42.63
CA ALA A 173 6.38 -18.93 -41.57
C ALA A 173 6.86 -19.37 -40.17
N ILE A 174 7.38 -20.60 -40.04
CA ILE A 174 7.95 -21.10 -38.76
C ILE A 174 9.12 -20.24 -38.31
N THR A 175 10.08 -19.99 -39.19
CA THR A 175 11.26 -19.18 -38.86
C THR A 175 10.86 -17.75 -38.48
N THR A 176 9.85 -17.19 -39.14
CA THR A 176 9.26 -15.89 -38.76
C THR A 176 8.68 -15.92 -37.34
N PHE A 177 7.88 -16.93 -36.98
CA PHE A 177 7.31 -17.03 -35.62
C PHE A 177 8.38 -17.30 -34.55
N GLN A 178 9.42 -18.08 -34.86
CA GLN A 178 10.53 -18.32 -33.94
C GLN A 178 11.29 -17.03 -33.62
N ASN A 179 11.53 -16.19 -34.64
CA ASN A 179 12.16 -14.88 -34.44
C ASN A 179 11.25 -13.96 -33.61
N GLN A 180 9.95 -13.91 -33.89
CA GLN A 180 9.00 -13.12 -33.11
C GLN A 180 8.93 -13.57 -31.64
N LEU A 181 8.93 -14.88 -31.38
CA LEU A 181 8.95 -15.41 -30.00
C LEU A 181 10.24 -15.04 -29.27
N LYS A 182 11.39 -15.17 -29.95
CA LYS A 182 12.68 -14.78 -29.40
C LYS A 182 12.70 -13.29 -29.04
N ASP A 183 12.26 -12.43 -29.96
CA ASP A 183 12.18 -10.98 -29.75
C ASP A 183 11.27 -10.63 -28.55
N LYS A 184 10.15 -11.35 -28.40
CA LYS A 184 9.23 -11.18 -27.27
C LYS A 184 9.83 -11.67 -25.94
N MET A 185 10.57 -12.78 -25.93
CA MET A 185 11.27 -13.25 -24.74
C MET A 185 12.36 -12.26 -24.29
N GLU A 186 13.19 -11.77 -25.22
CA GLU A 186 14.20 -10.76 -24.93
C GLU A 186 13.58 -9.42 -24.48
N TYR A 187 12.39 -9.08 -24.99
CA TYR A 187 11.64 -7.92 -24.51
C TYR A 187 11.13 -8.13 -23.08
N LEU A 188 10.56 -9.29 -22.76
CA LEU A 188 10.07 -9.62 -21.42
C LEU A 188 11.19 -9.59 -20.39
N GLU A 189 12.33 -10.20 -20.70
CA GLU A 189 13.51 -10.18 -19.82
C GLU A 189 13.99 -8.75 -19.55
N ARG A 190 14.00 -7.88 -20.57
CA ARG A 190 14.33 -6.45 -20.39
C ARG A 190 13.34 -5.74 -19.47
N VAL A 191 12.04 -6.02 -19.59
CA VAL A 191 11.00 -5.44 -18.74
C VAL A 191 11.11 -5.93 -17.30
N GLU A 192 11.35 -7.22 -17.08
CA GLU A 192 11.55 -7.80 -15.73
C GLU A 192 12.77 -7.21 -15.03
N ASN A 193 13.88 -7.07 -15.77
CA ASN A 193 15.09 -6.44 -15.26
C ASN A 193 14.86 -4.96 -14.90
N LEU A 194 14.18 -4.21 -15.77
CA LEU A 194 13.82 -2.81 -15.50
C LEU A 194 12.90 -2.71 -14.28
N ASN A 195 11.89 -3.56 -14.17
CA ASN A 195 10.98 -3.57 -13.03
C ASN A 195 11.71 -3.86 -11.71
N SER A 196 12.59 -4.87 -11.72
CA SER A 196 13.42 -5.20 -10.55
C SER A 196 14.31 -4.03 -10.13
N PHE A 197 14.93 -3.35 -11.09
CA PHE A 197 15.73 -2.15 -10.84
C PHE A 197 14.89 -0.98 -10.27
N LEU A 198 13.71 -0.74 -10.82
CA LEU A 198 12.80 0.32 -10.37
C LEU A 198 12.32 0.09 -8.94
N VAL A 199 11.99 -1.15 -8.56
CA VAL A 199 11.59 -1.50 -7.19
C VAL A 199 12.71 -1.20 -6.19
N VAL A 200 13.96 -1.56 -6.52
CA VAL A 200 15.12 -1.24 -5.67
C VAL A 200 15.29 0.28 -5.55
N LYS A 201 15.22 1.01 -6.66
CA LYS A 201 15.35 2.48 -6.66
C LYS A 201 14.23 3.17 -5.87
N GLU A 202 12.99 2.71 -6.00
CA GLU A 202 11.87 3.22 -5.23
C GLU A 202 12.10 3.05 -3.72
N GLN A 203 12.60 1.88 -3.31
CA GLN A 203 12.91 1.62 -1.90
C GLN A 203 14.04 2.52 -1.38
N GLU A 204 15.09 2.72 -2.17
CA GLU A 204 16.19 3.64 -1.84
C GLU A 204 15.69 5.08 -1.64
N TYR A 205 14.90 5.60 -2.59
CA TYR A 205 14.34 6.95 -2.49
C TYR A 205 13.36 7.10 -1.32
N LYS A 206 12.53 6.08 -1.04
CA LYS A 206 11.65 6.09 0.13
C LYS A 206 12.44 6.16 1.42
N GLN A 207 13.51 5.36 1.54
CA GLN A 207 14.37 5.38 2.72
C GLN A 207 15.03 6.75 2.91
N GLU A 208 15.58 7.34 1.85
CA GLU A 208 16.19 8.67 1.90
C GLU A 208 15.18 9.75 2.35
N LEU A 209 13.93 9.67 1.87
CA LEU A 209 12.87 10.58 2.29
C LEU A 209 12.48 10.40 3.77
N LEU A 210 12.43 9.15 4.26
CA LEU A 210 12.15 8.86 5.66
C LEU A 210 13.29 9.34 6.57
N ASP A 211 14.54 9.11 6.18
CA ASP A 211 15.72 9.56 6.93
C ASP A 211 15.79 11.09 6.97
N ALA A 212 15.57 11.76 5.83
CA ALA A 212 15.50 13.22 5.78
C ALA A 212 14.37 13.78 6.64
N ARG A 213 13.24 13.07 6.71
CA ARG A 213 12.10 13.46 7.56
C ARG A 213 12.44 13.33 9.04
N LYS A 214 13.01 12.19 9.44
CA LYS A 214 13.46 11.92 10.81
C LYS A 214 14.50 12.96 11.25
N GLU A 215 15.47 13.24 10.39
CA GLU A 215 16.49 14.25 10.64
C GLU A 215 15.86 15.65 10.77
N SER A 216 14.87 15.97 9.94
CA SER A 216 14.14 17.25 10.04
C SER A 216 13.39 17.38 11.37
N ILE A 217 12.76 16.31 11.86
CA ILE A 217 12.09 16.29 13.17
C ILE A 217 13.09 16.59 14.27
N ASN A 218 14.21 15.85 14.31
CA ASN A 218 15.25 16.01 15.32
C ASN A 218 15.90 17.40 15.28
N SER A 219 16.30 17.86 14.10
CA SER A 219 17.04 19.12 13.92
C SER A 219 16.17 20.36 14.12
N LEU A 220 14.86 20.30 13.84
CA LEU A 220 13.97 21.47 13.92
C LEU A 220 13.17 21.56 15.22
N GLN A 221 13.15 20.52 16.04
CA GLN A 221 12.37 20.48 17.28
C GLN A 221 12.60 21.73 18.15
N ASP A 222 13.86 22.12 18.34
CA ASP A 222 14.25 23.29 19.15
C ASP A 222 14.13 24.63 18.39
N MET A 223 13.94 24.58 17.07
CA MET A 223 13.79 25.78 16.24
C MET A 223 12.35 26.28 16.17
N PHE A 224 11.36 25.44 16.48
CA PHE A 224 9.96 25.86 16.44
C PHE A 224 9.63 26.76 17.63
N CYS A 225 9.20 27.99 17.34
CA CYS A 225 8.64 28.90 18.34
C CYS A 225 7.14 28.62 18.52
N SER A 226 6.58 28.86 19.72
CA SER A 226 5.15 28.72 20.02
C SER A 226 4.21 29.50 19.08
N ARG A 227 4.71 30.51 18.36
CA ARG A 227 3.96 31.30 17.36
C ARG A 227 4.12 30.80 15.92
N SER A 228 4.85 29.71 15.70
CA SER A 228 5.13 29.17 14.38
C SER A 228 3.93 28.38 13.86
N GLN A 229 3.63 28.50 12.57
CA GLN A 229 2.58 27.70 11.91
C GLN A 229 2.92 26.20 11.88
N LEU A 230 4.22 25.89 11.94
CA LEU A 230 4.73 24.53 12.05
C LEU A 230 5.23 24.29 13.46
N GLY A 231 5.09 23.06 13.95
CA GLY A 231 5.68 22.60 15.19
C GLY A 231 5.79 21.08 15.21
N ILE A 232 6.36 20.53 16.29
CA ILE A 232 6.31 19.10 16.53
C ILE A 232 5.00 18.76 17.25
N LYS A 233 4.24 17.83 16.67
CA LYS A 233 3.09 17.18 17.32
C LYS A 233 3.47 15.73 17.61
N ARG A 234 3.14 15.24 18.80
CA ARG A 234 3.22 13.80 19.11
C ARG A 234 1.87 13.19 18.75
N LEU A 235 1.82 12.49 17.63
CA LEU A 235 0.59 11.89 17.12
C LEU A 235 0.19 10.72 18.01
N GLY A 236 -1.08 10.69 18.41
CA GLY A 236 -1.59 9.70 19.36
C GLY A 236 -1.32 10.02 20.83
N GLU A 237 -0.71 11.17 21.14
CA GLU A 237 -0.60 11.65 22.52
C GLU A 237 -1.94 12.23 22.98
N LEU A 238 -2.38 11.82 24.16
CA LEU A 238 -3.63 12.27 24.74
C LEU A 238 -3.47 13.66 25.35
N ASP A 239 -4.35 14.61 25.01
CA ASP A 239 -4.35 15.92 25.67
C ASP A 239 -4.92 15.79 27.09
N PRO A 240 -4.16 16.09 28.15
CA PRO A 240 -4.65 16.00 29.53
C PRO A 240 -5.65 17.10 29.88
N LYS A 241 -5.78 18.17 29.09
CA LYS A 241 -6.66 19.30 29.41
C LYS A 241 -8.15 18.90 29.48
N PRO A 242 -8.74 18.20 28.48
CA PRO A 242 -10.09 17.64 28.57
C PRO A 242 -10.37 16.89 29.87
N PHE A 243 -9.44 16.06 30.32
CA PHE A 243 -9.56 15.28 31.55
C PHE A 243 -9.58 16.16 32.78
N ARG A 244 -8.67 17.16 32.85
CA ARG A 244 -8.62 18.12 33.96
C ARG A 244 -9.91 18.92 34.05
N ASP A 245 -10.40 19.41 32.92
CA ASP A 245 -11.60 20.24 32.85
C ASP A 245 -12.83 19.42 33.31
N SER A 246 -12.99 18.18 32.83
CA SER A 246 -14.07 17.26 33.23
C SER A 246 -13.98 16.87 34.72
N CYS A 247 -12.80 16.46 35.20
CA CYS A 247 -12.62 16.04 36.58
C CYS A 247 -12.76 17.20 37.58
N SER A 248 -12.30 18.40 37.25
CA SER A 248 -12.43 19.58 38.13
C SER A 248 -13.89 19.95 38.41
N GLN A 249 -14.79 19.71 37.44
CA GLN A 249 -16.22 19.94 37.59
C GLN A 249 -16.91 18.82 38.35
N LYS A 250 -16.57 17.56 38.05
CA LYS A 250 -17.22 16.37 38.63
C LYS A 250 -16.77 16.06 40.06
N TYR A 251 -15.50 16.30 40.38
CA TYR A 251 -14.84 15.91 41.63
C TYR A 251 -14.32 17.15 42.40
N SER A 252 -15.06 18.26 42.37
CA SER A 252 -14.58 19.56 42.89
C SER A 252 -14.18 19.56 44.38
N ASN A 253 -14.67 18.59 45.16
CA ASN A 253 -14.38 18.43 46.60
C ASN A 253 -13.40 17.28 46.90
N GLU A 254 -12.90 16.62 45.86
CA GLU A 254 -11.98 15.49 45.90
C GLU A 254 -10.63 15.89 45.28
N PRO A 255 -9.58 15.08 45.37
CA PRO A 255 -8.29 15.34 44.71
C PRO A 255 -8.40 15.16 43.18
N TRP A 256 -9.17 16.03 42.52
CA TRP A 256 -9.51 15.93 41.10
C TRP A 256 -8.30 15.97 40.18
N GLN A 257 -7.19 16.61 40.59
CA GLN A 257 -5.95 16.61 39.82
C GLN A 257 -5.37 15.19 39.72
N GLU A 258 -5.38 14.44 40.82
CA GLU A 258 -4.90 13.06 40.87
C GLU A 258 -5.84 12.13 40.10
N ILE A 259 -7.16 12.29 40.30
CA ILE A 259 -8.19 11.54 39.57
C ILE A 259 -8.05 11.77 38.06
N SER A 260 -7.87 13.02 37.64
CA SER A 260 -7.65 13.37 36.24
C SER A 260 -6.38 12.73 35.67
N ALA A 261 -5.28 12.73 36.42
CA ALA A 261 -4.02 12.14 35.98
C ALA A 261 -4.14 10.61 35.85
N MET A 262 -4.75 9.95 36.83
CA MET A 262 -5.02 8.51 36.79
C MET A 262 -5.92 8.13 35.61
N LEU A 263 -6.98 8.89 35.39
CA LEU A 263 -7.89 8.66 34.27
C LEU A 263 -7.18 8.83 32.92
N CYS A 264 -6.45 9.94 32.73
CA CYS A 264 -5.68 10.18 31.52
C CYS A 264 -4.68 9.05 31.25
N SER A 265 -3.91 8.63 32.26
CA SER A 265 -2.96 7.52 32.17
C SER A 265 -3.64 6.20 31.82
N SER A 266 -4.78 5.89 32.44
CA SER A 266 -5.54 4.67 32.15
C SER A 266 -6.01 4.63 30.69
N TRP A 267 -6.39 5.78 30.13
CA TRP A 267 -6.73 5.88 28.71
C TRP A 267 -5.52 5.77 27.80
N GLU A 268 -4.38 6.35 28.15
CA GLU A 268 -3.13 6.13 27.42
C GLU A 268 -2.74 4.65 27.37
N ASP A 269 -2.95 3.90 28.46
CA ASP A 269 -2.70 2.46 28.50
C ASP A 269 -3.70 1.66 27.64
N ASN A 270 -4.98 2.06 27.64
CA ASN A 270 -5.95 1.51 26.70
C ASN A 270 -5.54 1.79 25.24
N LEU A 271 -5.10 3.01 24.91
CA LEU A 271 -4.66 3.37 23.55
C LEU A 271 -3.51 2.50 23.04
N LYS A 272 -2.57 2.12 23.93
CA LYS A 272 -1.43 1.25 23.63
C LYS A 272 -1.80 -0.24 23.56
N ASN A 273 -2.96 -0.63 24.06
CA ASN A 273 -3.36 -2.04 24.12
C ASN A 273 -3.80 -2.56 22.75
N SER A 274 -2.97 -3.40 22.12
CA SER A 274 -3.25 -4.01 20.82
C SER A 274 -4.52 -4.87 20.80
N ALA A 275 -4.92 -5.46 21.93
CA ALA A 275 -6.13 -6.28 22.02
C ALA A 275 -7.42 -5.44 22.02
N TRP A 276 -7.33 -4.12 22.25
CA TRP A 276 -8.48 -3.23 22.21
C TRP A 276 -8.46 -2.37 20.95
N HIS A 277 -9.35 -2.70 20.02
CA HIS A 277 -9.35 -2.14 18.67
C HIS A 277 -10.75 -1.68 18.25
N PRO A 278 -11.22 -0.52 18.77
CA PRO A 278 -12.61 -0.06 18.64
C PRO A 278 -12.91 0.56 17.26
N PHE A 279 -12.67 -0.21 16.19
CA PHE A 279 -12.87 0.24 14.81
C PHE A 279 -13.75 -0.74 14.04
N LYS A 280 -14.52 -0.18 13.10
CA LYS A 280 -15.30 -0.94 12.12
C LYS A 280 -15.01 -0.45 10.71
N ILE A 281 -15.22 -1.34 9.73
CA ILE A 281 -15.09 -1.01 8.32
C ILE A 281 -16.47 -0.62 7.80
N THR A 282 -16.55 0.54 7.14
CA THR A 282 -17.77 1.06 6.52
C THR A 282 -17.50 1.52 5.11
N GLU A 283 -18.47 1.42 4.22
CA GLU A 283 -18.35 1.91 2.85
C GLU A 283 -18.84 3.36 2.78
N VAL A 284 -17.93 4.28 2.45
CA VAL A 284 -18.23 5.69 2.25
C VAL A 284 -17.86 6.06 0.82
N ASN A 285 -18.85 6.38 -0.01
CA ASN A 285 -18.68 6.71 -1.44
C ASN A 285 -17.98 5.62 -2.27
N GLY A 286 -18.24 4.33 -2.00
CA GLY A 286 -17.62 3.22 -2.73
C GLY A 286 -16.21 2.85 -2.25
N VAL A 287 -15.73 3.49 -1.17
CA VAL A 287 -14.42 3.22 -0.56
C VAL A 287 -14.63 2.67 0.85
N LEU A 288 -14.02 1.52 1.15
CA LEU A 288 -13.99 0.97 2.49
C LEU A 288 -13.10 1.85 3.37
N GLN A 289 -13.70 2.46 4.39
CA GLN A 289 -13.03 3.30 5.38
C GLN A 289 -13.17 2.68 6.76
N LYS A 290 -12.08 2.74 7.52
CA LYS A 290 -12.03 2.32 8.92
C LYS A 290 -12.41 3.50 9.80
N ILE A 291 -13.50 3.36 10.54
CA ILE A 291 -14.04 4.39 11.42
C ILE A 291 -14.17 3.85 12.84
N ILE A 292 -14.25 4.74 13.81
CA ILE A 292 -14.46 4.36 15.21
C ILE A 292 -15.82 3.65 15.35
N ASP A 293 -15.83 2.54 16.08
CA ASP A 293 -17.08 1.93 16.48
C ASP A 293 -17.69 2.65 17.68
N GLU A 294 -18.65 3.52 17.42
CA GLU A 294 -19.45 4.19 18.47
C GLU A 294 -20.18 3.22 19.40
N ASN A 295 -20.27 1.93 19.04
CA ASN A 295 -20.85 0.91 19.89
C ASN A 295 -19.90 0.28 20.90
N ASP A 296 -18.59 0.56 20.84
CA ASP A 296 -17.60 0.05 21.78
C ASP A 296 -17.98 0.39 23.23
N GLU A 297 -17.97 -0.62 24.09
CA GLU A 297 -18.44 -0.51 25.47
C GLU A 297 -17.59 0.47 26.29
N LYS A 298 -16.27 0.46 26.11
CA LYS A 298 -15.36 1.36 26.84
C LYS A 298 -15.56 2.80 26.40
N LEU A 299 -15.66 3.05 25.10
CA LEU A 299 -15.89 4.40 24.55
C LEU A 299 -17.26 4.95 24.94
N LYS A 300 -18.30 4.10 24.98
CA LYS A 300 -19.63 4.49 25.51
C LYS A 300 -19.54 4.92 26.97
N LEU A 301 -18.94 4.09 27.82
CA LEU A 301 -18.77 4.41 29.24
C LEU A 301 -17.97 5.71 29.43
N LEU A 302 -16.91 5.93 28.65
CA LEU A 302 -16.14 7.18 28.70
C LEU A 302 -17.02 8.40 28.41
N ARG A 303 -17.82 8.32 27.34
CA ARG A 303 -18.71 9.40 26.92
C ARG A 303 -19.78 9.67 27.98
N ASP A 304 -20.36 8.62 28.55
CA ASP A 304 -21.42 8.74 29.56
C ASP A 304 -20.88 9.30 30.89
N GLU A 305 -19.69 8.88 31.32
CA GLU A 305 -19.13 9.27 32.62
C GLU A 305 -18.40 10.62 32.60
N HIS A 306 -17.69 10.94 31.50
CA HIS A 306 -16.77 12.07 31.44
C HIS A 306 -17.08 13.08 30.32
N GLY A 307 -18.09 12.79 29.50
CA GLY A 307 -18.64 13.71 28.51
C GLY A 307 -17.92 13.71 27.16
N GLU A 308 -18.53 14.42 26.21
CA GLU A 308 -18.12 14.43 24.80
C GLU A 308 -16.70 14.97 24.57
N VAL A 309 -16.25 15.92 25.40
CA VAL A 309 -14.92 16.54 25.23
C VAL A 309 -13.80 15.55 25.52
N VAL A 310 -13.97 14.70 26.54
CA VAL A 310 -13.00 13.66 26.90
C VAL A 310 -13.05 12.51 25.91
N TYR A 311 -14.27 12.08 25.54
CA TYR A 311 -14.47 11.11 24.46
C TYR A 311 -13.73 11.54 23.19
N LYS A 312 -13.95 12.79 22.75
CA LYS A 312 -13.33 13.31 21.54
C LYS A 312 -11.80 13.30 21.60
N ALA A 313 -11.22 13.66 22.74
CA ALA A 313 -9.77 13.63 22.93
C ALA A 313 -9.20 12.22 22.76
N VAL A 314 -9.87 11.20 23.31
CA VAL A 314 -9.47 9.79 23.15
C VAL A 314 -9.66 9.31 21.72
N THR A 315 -10.78 9.65 21.08
CA THR A 315 -11.04 9.24 19.69
C THR A 315 -10.11 9.90 18.69
N ASP A 316 -9.78 11.17 18.88
CA ASP A 316 -8.82 11.88 18.03
C ASP A 316 -7.42 11.23 18.16
N ALA A 317 -7.00 10.89 19.39
CA ALA A 317 -5.75 10.15 19.61
C ALA A 317 -5.78 8.73 18.99
N LEU A 318 -6.89 8.00 19.09
CA LEU A 318 -7.08 6.70 18.43
C LEU A 318 -6.94 6.80 16.91
N MET A 319 -7.58 7.79 16.29
CA MET A 319 -7.49 8.00 14.84
C MET A 319 -6.07 8.35 14.42
N GLU A 320 -5.37 9.19 15.19
CA GLU A 320 -3.97 9.51 14.92
C GLU A 320 -3.05 8.29 15.02
N ILE A 321 -3.26 7.42 16.03
CA ILE A 321 -2.54 6.16 16.13
C ILE A 321 -2.83 5.29 14.91
N GLU A 322 -4.09 5.12 14.54
CA GLU A 322 -4.49 4.30 13.40
C GLU A 322 -3.91 4.82 12.07
N GLU A 323 -3.88 6.14 11.85
CA GLU A 323 -3.39 6.73 10.61
C GLU A 323 -1.85 6.69 10.51
N TYR A 324 -1.13 6.89 11.61
CA TYR A 324 0.31 7.14 11.58
C TYR A 324 1.17 6.05 12.21
N ASN A 325 0.61 5.18 13.05
CA ASN A 325 1.33 4.08 13.72
C ASN A 325 0.37 2.98 14.21
N SER A 326 -0.49 2.48 13.30
CA SER A 326 -1.59 1.56 13.63
C SER A 326 -1.13 0.35 14.43
N SER A 327 0.04 -0.17 14.07
CA SER A 327 0.53 -1.41 14.62
C SER A 327 1.40 -1.16 15.84
N GLY A 328 2.29 -0.15 15.79
CA GLY A 328 3.15 0.18 16.92
C GLY A 328 2.39 0.74 18.12
N ARG A 329 1.28 1.46 17.89
CA ARG A 329 0.42 2.08 18.92
C ARG A 329 1.15 2.95 19.96
N TYR A 330 2.37 3.38 19.65
CA TYR A 330 3.12 4.38 20.40
C TYR A 330 3.04 5.74 19.73
N THR A 331 3.24 6.80 20.52
CA THR A 331 3.19 8.16 19.98
C THR A 331 4.34 8.40 19.01
N VAL A 332 4.05 8.98 17.85
CA VAL A 332 5.10 9.31 16.86
C VAL A 332 5.25 10.82 16.75
N PRO A 333 6.46 11.39 16.94
CA PRO A 333 6.69 12.81 16.72
C PRO A 333 6.64 13.11 15.22
N GLU A 334 5.96 14.19 14.86
CA GLU A 334 5.83 14.61 13.47
C GLU A 334 5.80 16.14 13.35
N ILE A 335 6.35 16.66 12.26
CA ILE A 335 6.23 18.08 11.92
C ILE A 335 4.81 18.32 11.42
N TRP A 336 4.04 19.04 12.23
CA TRP A 336 2.64 19.33 12.02
C TRP A 336 2.42 20.75 11.53
N ASN A 337 1.51 20.94 10.59
CA ASN A 337 1.02 22.25 10.21
C ASN A 337 -0.26 22.53 11.00
N TRP A 338 -0.15 23.33 12.06
CA TRP A 338 -1.27 23.68 12.94
C TRP A 338 -2.36 24.49 12.25
N LYS A 339 -2.01 25.22 11.18
CA LYS A 339 -2.99 25.98 10.40
C LYS A 339 -3.83 25.08 9.51
N GLU A 340 -3.20 24.08 8.89
CA GLU A 340 -3.85 23.19 7.92
C GLU A 340 -4.39 21.91 8.58
N GLY A 341 -4.06 21.64 9.84
CA GLY A 341 -4.55 20.48 10.58
C GLY A 341 -4.04 19.14 10.05
N ARG A 342 -2.84 19.12 9.46
CA ARG A 342 -2.24 17.91 8.85
C ARG A 342 -0.72 17.89 8.98
N ARG A 343 -0.12 16.75 8.67
CA ARG A 343 1.33 16.61 8.48
C ARG A 343 1.85 17.69 7.53
N ALA A 344 2.94 18.36 7.92
CA ALA A 344 3.60 19.34 7.08
C ALA A 344 4.24 18.66 5.86
N THR A 345 4.16 19.26 4.70
CA THR A 345 4.86 18.79 3.49
C THR A 345 6.35 19.14 3.56
N LEU A 346 7.19 18.43 2.80
CA LEU A 346 8.62 18.77 2.66
C LEU A 346 8.82 20.22 2.16
N LYS A 347 7.94 20.68 1.26
CA LYS A 347 7.94 22.07 0.78
C LYS A 347 7.74 23.07 1.92
N GLU A 348 6.77 22.84 2.80
CA GLU A 348 6.50 23.70 3.96
C GLU A 348 7.69 23.73 4.93
N ILE A 349 8.34 22.59 5.16
CA ILE A 349 9.55 22.46 5.99
C ILE A 349 10.71 23.27 5.39
N ILE A 350 11.03 23.07 4.11
CA ILE A 350 12.12 23.79 3.43
C ILE A 350 11.85 25.31 3.46
N GLN A 351 10.61 25.73 3.19
CA GLN A 351 10.23 27.13 3.27
C GLN A 351 10.37 27.71 4.68
N TYR A 352 10.10 26.92 5.72
CA TYR A 352 10.35 27.31 7.10
C TYR A 352 11.85 27.53 7.36
N ILE A 353 12.70 26.56 6.99
CA ILE A 353 14.16 26.65 7.14
C ILE A 353 14.72 27.90 6.44
N ILE A 354 14.34 28.13 5.17
CA ILE A 354 14.78 29.31 4.40
C ILE A 354 14.38 30.61 5.09
N ARG A 355 13.17 30.69 5.66
CA ARG A 355 12.71 31.87 6.41
C ARG A 355 13.55 32.10 7.66
N GLN A 356 13.83 31.04 8.43
CA GLN A 356 14.65 31.15 9.64
C GLN A 356 16.09 31.58 9.32
N LEU A 357 16.70 31.01 8.29
CA LEU A 357 18.05 31.41 7.83
C LEU A 357 18.10 32.89 7.40
N LYS A 358 17.08 33.38 6.68
CA LYS A 358 16.99 34.79 6.28
C LYS A 358 16.84 35.72 7.49
N ALA A 359 16.04 35.33 8.48
CA ALA A 359 15.86 36.10 9.71
C ALA A 359 17.17 36.19 10.52
N HIS A 360 17.90 35.08 10.66
CA HIS A 360 19.21 35.06 11.34
C HIS A 360 20.26 35.93 10.64
N LYS A 361 20.30 35.95 9.30
CA LYS A 361 21.24 36.81 8.56
C LYS A 361 20.97 38.31 8.76
N ARG A 362 19.72 38.72 8.96
CA ARG A 362 19.38 40.14 9.23
C ARG A 362 19.82 40.57 10.63
N LYS A 363 19.68 39.69 11.63
CA LYS A 363 20.10 39.96 13.02
C LYS A 363 21.62 40.08 13.22
N ARG A 364 22.45 39.56 12.31
CA ARG A 364 23.92 39.70 12.35
C ARG A 364 24.45 40.94 11.63
N LYS A 365 23.58 41.65 10.87
CA LYS A 365 23.95 42.87 10.11
C LYS A 365 23.53 44.16 10.81
N VAL A 366 22.77 44.03 11.90
CA VAL A 366 22.47 45.08 12.87
C VAL A 366 23.37 44.82 14.06
#